data_AF-A0A1A8S5F7-F1
#
_entry.id   AF-A0A1A8S5F7-F1
#
_cell.length_a   1.000
_cell.length_b   1.000
_cell.length_c   1.000
_cell.angle_alpha   90.00
_cell.angle_beta   90.00
_cell.angle_gamma   90.00
#
_symmetry.space_group_name_H-M   'P 1'
#
loop_
_entity.id
_entity.type
_entity.pdbx_description
1 polymer ?
#
loop_
_entity_poly.entity_id
_entity_poly.type
_entity_poly.pdbx_seq_one_letter_code
_entity_poly.pdbx_strand_id
1 'polypeptide(L)'
;MSSVSVGLDRLLEKDWRGRGFDQDVDQLVAIIQSEKPVTNQLEESTERVRAASVIQATWRSYQTRRRVKNLNRAVSTLQRRYRSRRRHEQEQQEAQRQKEELKYQVCVRRQQARRSFHQRQLRLLQLLPPEQVQPYLEECKRRAAIVIQSFWRGFRERRRYKNTLRHALRQKDIQEQAARTLQRAVRRFLEKRAPAKVPFLVPLWIGQEGLTDSRRAELQQQVDNYISVHRSSRVSPEECVSLHQEVQLLLQAELQRGDYYRREEQRVAAVLACTHTQLELLRDAPPLSVVTEMQANSFLSPSASIAARARDAHNAVLQASRLPWWRMLGELDAGVGSGHAHLQELEAELGGLFIGGPAKDSKLSEVE
;
A
#
# COMPACT_ATOMS: atom_id res chain seq x y z
N MET A 1 36.31 84.62 6.23
CA MET A 1 36.57 85.16 4.88
C MET A 1 35.30 85.80 4.35
N SER A 2 34.82 86.85 5.04
CA SER A 2 33.46 87.38 4.88
C SER A 2 33.45 88.86 4.52
N SER A 3 34.55 89.35 3.93
CA SER A 3 34.73 90.75 3.52
C SER A 3 34.87 90.93 2.01
N VAL A 4 34.84 89.85 1.22
CA VAL A 4 35.00 89.90 -0.24
C VAL A 4 33.65 89.85 -0.99
N SER A 5 32.59 89.33 -0.37
CA SER A 5 31.27 89.21 -1.01
C SER A 5 30.52 90.55 -1.17
N VAL A 6 30.65 91.48 -0.22
CA VAL A 6 29.92 92.76 -0.23
C VAL A 6 30.40 93.70 -1.35
N GLY A 7 31.64 93.54 -1.80
CA GLY A 7 32.20 94.34 -2.90
C GLY A 7 31.71 93.88 -4.28
N LEU A 8 31.46 92.58 -4.45
CA LEU A 8 30.96 92.00 -5.71
C LEU A 8 29.48 92.34 -5.95
N ASP A 9 28.66 92.37 -4.90
CA ASP A 9 27.23 92.70 -5.03
C ASP A 9 27.01 94.13 -5.56
N ARG A 10 27.87 95.09 -5.17
CA ARG A 10 27.85 96.46 -5.70
C ARG A 10 28.30 96.58 -7.17
N LEU A 11 29.05 95.59 -7.67
CA LEU A 11 29.42 95.52 -9.08
C LEU A 11 28.29 94.90 -9.91
N LEU A 12 27.47 94.02 -9.34
CA LEU A 12 26.34 93.39 -10.05
C LEU A 12 25.10 94.29 -10.18
N GLU A 13 24.93 95.28 -9.30
CA GLU A 13 23.82 96.24 -9.36
C GLU A 13 23.94 97.31 -10.46
N LYS A 14 25.11 97.40 -11.13
CA LYS A 14 25.32 98.36 -12.22
C LYS A 14 25.20 97.66 -13.56
N ASP A 15 24.33 98.15 -14.44
CA ASP A 15 24.29 97.71 -15.83
C ASP A 15 25.58 98.15 -16.53
N TRP A 16 26.46 97.18 -16.81
CA TRP A 16 27.72 97.38 -17.53
C TRP A 16 27.56 97.32 -19.06
N ARG A 17 26.32 97.14 -19.54
CA ARG A 17 26.04 97.03 -20.98
C ARG A 17 26.39 98.33 -21.71
N GLY A 18 27.23 98.24 -22.74
CA GLY A 18 27.65 99.38 -23.56
C GLY A 18 28.82 100.20 -23.00
N ARG A 19 29.52 99.74 -21.94
CA ARG A 19 30.77 100.35 -21.45
C ARG A 19 32.05 99.59 -21.87
N GLY A 20 31.97 98.71 -22.87
CA GLY A 20 33.12 98.00 -23.44
C GLY A 20 33.49 96.68 -22.74
N PHE A 21 32.73 96.27 -21.71
CA PHE A 21 32.89 94.99 -21.00
C PHE A 21 31.91 93.90 -21.46
N ASP A 22 31.16 94.15 -22.55
CA ASP A 22 30.10 93.26 -23.02
C ASP A 22 30.65 91.86 -23.39
N GLN A 23 31.86 91.78 -23.96
CA GLN A 23 32.51 90.50 -24.28
C GLN A 23 32.89 89.69 -23.03
N ASP A 24 33.40 90.35 -21.99
CA ASP A 24 33.79 89.68 -20.75
C ASP A 24 32.56 89.24 -19.95
N VAL A 25 31.49 90.04 -19.96
CA VAL A 25 30.20 89.70 -19.36
C VAL A 25 29.53 88.54 -20.11
N ASP A 26 29.53 88.55 -21.44
CA ASP A 26 28.96 87.47 -22.24
C ASP A 26 29.80 86.17 -22.12
N GLN A 27 31.13 86.26 -21.99
CA GLN A 27 31.98 85.10 -21.67
C GLN A 27 31.70 84.56 -20.26
N LEU A 28 31.52 85.43 -19.27
CA LEU A 28 31.18 85.02 -17.90
C LEU A 28 29.79 84.35 -17.87
N VAL A 29 28.82 84.90 -18.59
CA VAL A 29 27.48 84.31 -18.74
C VAL A 29 27.54 82.97 -19.48
N ALA A 30 28.36 82.84 -20.53
CA ALA A 30 28.57 81.58 -21.23
C ALA A 30 29.22 80.51 -20.33
N ILE A 31 30.20 80.88 -19.51
CA ILE A 31 30.83 79.99 -18.52
C ILE A 31 29.81 79.54 -17.48
N ILE A 32 29.05 80.47 -16.88
CA ILE A 32 28.00 80.18 -15.89
C ILE A 32 26.88 79.30 -16.50
N GLN A 33 26.51 79.52 -17.77
CA GLN A 33 25.53 78.68 -18.46
C GLN A 33 26.09 77.31 -18.88
N SER A 34 27.40 77.18 -19.09
CA SER A 34 28.08 75.90 -19.31
C SER A 34 28.27 75.09 -18.02
N GLU A 35 28.30 75.76 -16.85
CA GLU A 35 28.31 75.18 -15.50
C GLU A 35 26.90 74.75 -15.00
N LYS A 36 25.97 74.50 -15.92
CA LYS A 36 24.67 73.86 -15.64
C LYS A 36 24.67 72.34 -15.31
N PRO A 37 25.78 71.54 -15.31
CA PRO A 37 25.64 70.13 -14.97
C PRO A 37 25.34 69.90 -13.47
N VAL A 38 25.62 70.86 -12.58
CA VAL A 38 25.49 70.66 -11.12
C VAL A 38 24.03 70.73 -10.64
N THR A 39 23.21 71.66 -11.17
CA THR A 39 21.78 71.75 -10.82
C THR A 39 20.98 70.59 -11.41
N ASN A 40 21.24 70.20 -12.67
CA ASN A 40 20.60 69.04 -13.28
C ASN A 40 20.99 67.73 -12.58
N GLN A 41 22.24 67.58 -12.14
CA GLN A 41 22.67 66.42 -11.35
C GLN A 41 22.04 66.41 -9.94
N LEU A 42 21.88 67.58 -9.30
CA LEU A 42 21.23 67.68 -8.00
C LEU A 42 19.74 67.32 -8.11
N GLU A 43 19.02 67.86 -9.10
CA GLU A 43 17.62 67.51 -9.38
C GLU A 43 17.47 66.02 -9.70
N GLU A 44 18.28 65.47 -10.61
CA GLU A 44 18.32 64.03 -10.89
C GLU A 44 18.63 63.20 -9.63
N SER A 45 19.53 63.68 -8.75
CA SER A 45 19.84 62.98 -7.51
C SER A 45 18.65 62.99 -6.55
N THR A 46 17.89 64.09 -6.47
CA THR A 46 16.67 64.15 -5.63
C THR A 46 15.55 63.28 -6.18
N GLU A 47 15.40 63.21 -7.51
CA GLU A 47 14.44 62.33 -8.17
C GLU A 47 14.81 60.85 -7.98
N ARG A 48 16.10 60.51 -8.09
CA ARG A 48 16.60 59.16 -7.77
C ARG A 48 16.35 58.78 -6.32
N VAL A 49 16.54 59.70 -5.38
CA VAL A 49 16.22 59.49 -3.94
C VAL A 49 14.72 59.34 -3.71
N ARG A 50 13.88 60.14 -4.39
CA ARG A 50 12.41 60.00 -4.32
C ARG A 50 11.94 58.66 -4.90
N ALA A 51 12.43 58.28 -6.08
CA ALA A 51 12.13 57.00 -6.71
C ALA A 51 12.58 55.82 -5.84
N ALA A 52 13.80 55.88 -5.29
CA ALA A 52 14.29 54.88 -4.34
C ALA A 52 13.40 54.80 -3.09
N SER A 53 12.95 55.94 -2.55
CA SER A 53 12.04 55.98 -1.40
C SER A 53 10.69 55.31 -1.70
N VAL A 54 10.14 55.53 -2.90
CA VAL A 54 8.89 54.88 -3.36
C VAL A 54 9.09 53.37 -3.53
N ILE A 55 10.17 52.94 -4.19
CA ILE A 55 10.49 51.52 -4.37
C ILE A 55 10.68 50.84 -3.01
N GLN A 56 11.40 51.47 -2.09
CA GLN A 56 11.60 50.92 -0.76
C GLN A 56 10.30 50.87 0.06
N ALA A 57 9.46 51.90 -0.01
CA ALA A 57 8.17 51.93 0.69
C ALA A 57 7.23 50.83 0.16
N THR A 58 7.13 50.69 -1.16
CA THR A 58 6.33 49.64 -1.80
C THR A 58 6.86 48.24 -1.45
N TRP A 59 8.18 48.03 -1.43
CA TRP A 59 8.80 46.78 -1.02
C TRP A 59 8.53 46.44 0.46
N ARG A 60 8.74 47.38 1.38
CA ARG A 60 8.44 47.19 2.82
C ARG A 60 6.96 46.86 3.05
N SER A 61 6.08 47.52 2.29
CA SER A 61 4.64 47.28 2.32
C SER A 61 4.29 45.87 1.81
N TYR A 62 4.88 45.44 0.68
CA TYR A 62 4.75 44.08 0.15
C TYR A 62 5.24 43.03 1.15
N GLN A 63 6.41 43.22 1.75
CA GLN A 63 6.99 42.32 2.75
C GLN A 63 6.07 42.17 3.97
N THR A 64 5.49 43.27 4.45
CA THR A 64 4.55 43.27 5.58
C THR A 64 3.27 42.51 5.24
N ARG A 65 2.65 42.80 4.09
CA ARG A 65 1.46 42.07 3.62
C ARG A 65 1.72 40.58 3.47
N ARG A 66 2.90 40.19 2.95
CA ARG A 66 3.30 38.80 2.80
C ARG A 66 3.46 38.12 4.17
N ARG A 67 4.07 38.80 5.15
CA ARG A 67 4.17 38.30 6.54
C ARG A 67 2.80 38.08 7.18
N VAL A 68 1.88 39.05 7.06
CA VAL A 68 0.52 38.94 7.59
C VAL A 68 -0.24 37.80 6.94
N LYS A 69 -0.18 37.66 5.61
CA LYS A 69 -0.82 36.54 4.89
C LYS A 69 -0.28 35.18 5.34
N ASN A 70 1.03 35.08 5.56
CA ASN A 70 1.66 33.85 6.06
C ASN A 70 1.22 33.52 7.49
N LEU A 71 1.11 34.52 8.38
CA LEU A 71 0.60 34.35 9.74
C LEU A 71 -0.86 33.87 9.74
N ASN A 72 -1.74 34.50 8.94
CA ASN A 72 -3.14 34.08 8.81
C ASN A 72 -3.27 32.65 8.30
N ARG A 73 -2.39 32.23 7.38
CA ARG A 73 -2.33 30.85 6.91
C ARG A 73 -1.89 29.90 8.04
N ALA A 74 -0.88 30.27 8.83
CA ALA A 74 -0.42 29.48 9.97
C ALA A 74 -1.47 29.34 11.08
N VAL A 75 -2.22 30.41 11.37
CA VAL A 75 -3.34 30.38 12.33
C VAL A 75 -4.46 29.49 11.81
N SER A 76 -4.84 29.65 10.53
CA SER A 76 -5.86 28.81 9.89
C SER A 76 -5.48 27.32 9.92
N THR A 77 -4.22 26.97 9.65
CA THR A 77 -3.76 25.58 9.71
C THR A 77 -3.76 25.04 11.13
N LEU A 78 -3.35 25.85 12.12
CA LEU A 78 -3.41 25.47 13.54
C LEU A 78 -4.86 25.23 13.99
N GLN A 79 -5.77 26.14 13.69
CA GLN A 79 -7.19 26.01 14.04
C GLN A 79 -7.82 24.78 13.37
N ARG A 80 -7.52 24.52 12.10
CA ARG A 80 -7.98 23.32 11.39
C ARG A 80 -7.48 22.04 12.06
N ARG A 81 -6.19 21.99 12.40
CA ARG A 81 -5.60 20.85 13.12
C ARG A 81 -6.24 20.65 14.49
N TYR A 82 -6.44 21.72 15.25
CA TYR A 82 -7.10 21.67 16.56
C TYR A 82 -8.53 21.14 16.46
N ARG A 83 -9.35 21.68 15.55
CA ARG A 83 -10.73 21.22 15.33
C ARG A 83 -10.79 19.78 14.85
N SER A 84 -9.86 19.38 13.97
CA SER A 84 -9.76 17.99 13.52
C SER A 84 -9.42 17.04 14.66
N ARG A 85 -8.43 17.41 15.49
CA ARG A 85 -8.04 16.64 16.68
C ARG A 85 -9.19 16.52 17.67
N ARG A 86 -9.90 17.62 17.95
CA ARG A 86 -11.08 17.61 18.84
C ARG A 86 -12.19 16.69 18.33
N ARG A 87 -12.49 16.71 17.03
CA ARG A 87 -13.47 15.79 16.43
C ARG A 87 -13.04 14.34 16.56
N HIS A 88 -11.78 14.03 16.25
CA HIS A 88 -11.25 12.67 16.41
C HIS A 88 -11.32 12.19 17.87
N GLU A 89 -10.99 13.05 18.83
CA GLU A 89 -11.09 12.72 20.25
C GLU A 89 -12.55 12.44 20.66
N GLN A 90 -13.51 13.21 20.17
CA GLN A 90 -14.94 12.99 20.42
C GLN A 90 -15.44 11.69 19.79
N GLU A 91 -15.16 11.46 18.50
CA GLU A 91 -15.50 10.23 17.78
C GLU A 91 -14.91 8.99 18.47
N GLN A 92 -13.67 9.09 18.98
CA GLN A 92 -13.04 8.01 19.73
C GLN A 92 -13.76 7.74 21.06
N GLN A 93 -14.15 8.78 21.79
CA GLN A 93 -14.90 8.64 23.05
C GLN A 93 -16.29 8.05 22.81
N GLU A 94 -17.00 8.49 21.77
CA GLU A 94 -18.30 7.94 21.38
C GLU A 94 -18.17 6.48 20.98
N ALA A 95 -17.17 6.14 20.14
CA ALA A 95 -16.90 4.77 19.75
C ALA A 95 -16.52 3.89 20.96
N GLN A 96 -15.82 4.43 21.96
CA GLN A 96 -15.53 3.73 23.21
C GLN A 96 -16.81 3.46 24.00
N ARG A 97 -17.67 4.47 24.19
CA ARG A 97 -18.96 4.33 24.89
C ARG A 97 -19.86 3.30 24.20
N GLN A 98 -19.99 3.37 22.87
CA GLN A 98 -20.75 2.41 22.09
C GLN A 98 -20.20 0.98 22.25
N LYS A 99 -18.86 0.82 22.26
CA LYS A 99 -18.23 -0.49 22.51
C LYS A 99 -18.52 -1.02 23.92
N GLU A 100 -18.48 -0.15 24.93
CA GLU A 100 -18.79 -0.52 26.31
C GLU A 100 -20.26 -0.90 26.48
N GLU A 101 -21.17 -0.15 25.87
CA GLU A 101 -22.59 -0.44 25.88
C GLU A 101 -22.89 -1.78 25.20
N LEU A 102 -22.30 -2.04 24.03
CA LEU A 102 -22.42 -3.32 23.34
C LEU A 102 -21.88 -4.48 24.19
N LYS A 103 -20.73 -4.29 24.87
CA LYS A 103 -20.18 -5.30 25.79
C LYS A 103 -21.16 -5.58 26.94
N TYR A 104 -21.75 -4.54 27.52
CA TYR A 104 -22.74 -4.67 28.59
C TYR A 104 -23.99 -5.42 28.09
N GLN A 105 -24.57 -5.01 26.96
CA GLN A 105 -25.73 -5.67 26.36
C GLN A 105 -25.47 -7.15 26.07
N VAL A 106 -24.30 -7.48 25.53
CA VAL A 106 -23.89 -8.89 25.32
C VAL A 106 -23.77 -9.64 26.64
N CYS A 107 -23.20 -9.03 27.69
CA CYS A 107 -23.11 -9.65 29.01
C CYS A 107 -24.49 -9.96 29.61
N VAL A 108 -25.41 -9.00 29.55
CA VAL A 108 -26.79 -9.17 30.05
C VAL A 108 -27.53 -10.25 29.27
N ARG A 109 -27.48 -10.22 27.93
CA ARG A 109 -28.11 -11.28 27.09
C ARG A 109 -27.56 -12.66 27.42
N ARG A 110 -26.24 -12.80 27.63
CA ARG A 110 -25.61 -14.05 28.06
C ARG A 110 -26.10 -14.50 29.43
N GLN A 111 -26.20 -13.58 30.39
CA GLN A 111 -26.69 -13.91 31.73
C GLN A 111 -28.14 -14.39 31.69
N GLN A 112 -28.99 -13.71 30.90
CA GLN A 112 -30.39 -14.11 30.69
C GLN A 112 -30.48 -15.49 30.03
N ALA A 113 -29.69 -15.75 28.99
CA ALA A 113 -29.64 -17.05 28.31
C ALA A 113 -29.16 -18.17 29.26
N ARG A 114 -28.16 -17.90 30.11
CA ARG A 114 -27.76 -18.85 31.17
C ARG A 114 -28.92 -19.14 32.11
N ARG A 115 -29.58 -18.11 32.63
CA ARG A 115 -30.70 -18.29 33.56
C ARG A 115 -31.83 -19.10 32.94
N SER A 116 -32.26 -18.77 31.71
CA SER A 116 -33.33 -19.48 31.03
C SER A 116 -32.96 -20.93 30.70
N PHE A 117 -31.71 -21.20 30.34
CA PHE A 117 -31.19 -22.55 30.16
C PHE A 117 -31.25 -23.37 31.46
N HIS A 118 -30.70 -22.85 32.56
CA HIS A 118 -30.73 -23.56 33.85
C HIS A 118 -32.16 -23.79 34.34
N GLN A 119 -33.07 -22.82 34.13
CA GLN A 119 -34.49 -22.98 34.45
C GLN A 119 -35.14 -24.10 33.64
N ARG A 120 -34.88 -24.18 32.33
CA ARG A 120 -35.38 -25.28 31.48
C ARG A 120 -34.81 -26.63 31.92
N GLN A 121 -33.52 -26.69 32.20
CA GLN A 121 -32.86 -27.92 32.66
C GLN A 121 -33.43 -28.41 34.01
N LEU A 122 -33.66 -27.50 34.95
CA LEU A 122 -34.29 -27.84 36.24
C LEU A 122 -35.71 -28.38 36.06
N ARG A 123 -36.53 -27.74 35.21
CA ARG A 123 -37.89 -28.23 34.89
C ARG A 123 -37.86 -29.61 34.27
N LEU A 124 -36.94 -29.86 33.34
CA LEU A 124 -36.79 -31.17 32.71
C LEU A 124 -36.42 -32.25 33.74
N LEU A 125 -35.44 -31.98 34.61
CA LEU A 125 -35.01 -32.91 35.65
C LEU A 125 -36.11 -33.19 36.68
N GLN A 126 -37.02 -32.24 36.94
CA GLN A 126 -38.19 -32.46 37.80
C GLN A 126 -39.23 -33.40 37.20
N LEU A 127 -39.33 -33.47 35.87
CA LEU A 127 -40.31 -34.31 35.16
C LEU A 127 -39.76 -35.70 34.80
N LEU A 128 -38.43 -35.86 34.76
CA LEU A 128 -37.76 -37.09 34.36
C LEU A 128 -37.87 -38.19 35.44
N PRO A 129 -38.16 -39.44 35.05
CA PRO A 129 -38.04 -40.58 35.94
C PRO A 129 -36.59 -40.73 36.46
N PRO A 130 -36.39 -41.14 37.73
CA PRO A 130 -35.06 -41.20 38.36
C PRO A 130 -34.09 -42.13 37.61
N GLU A 131 -34.58 -43.21 37.01
CA GLU A 131 -33.79 -44.15 36.20
C GLU A 131 -33.20 -43.50 34.94
N GLN A 132 -33.86 -42.48 34.39
CA GLN A 132 -33.45 -41.80 33.16
C GLN A 132 -32.56 -40.58 33.42
N VAL A 133 -32.41 -40.14 34.67
CA VAL A 133 -31.59 -38.96 35.02
C VAL A 133 -30.11 -39.20 34.72
N GLN A 134 -29.57 -40.37 35.10
CA GLN A 134 -28.16 -40.71 34.87
C GLN A 134 -27.78 -40.79 33.38
N PRO A 135 -28.49 -41.54 32.52
CA PRO A 135 -28.15 -41.58 31.10
C PRO A 135 -28.27 -40.21 30.42
N TYR A 136 -29.24 -39.38 30.82
CA TYR A 136 -29.36 -38.01 30.33
C TYR A 136 -28.14 -37.15 30.71
N LEU A 137 -27.69 -37.19 31.98
CA LEU A 137 -26.52 -36.43 32.42
C LEU A 137 -25.24 -36.87 31.70
N GLU A 138 -25.06 -38.17 31.45
CA GLU A 138 -23.93 -38.68 30.66
C GLU A 138 -23.97 -38.23 29.20
N GLU A 139 -25.17 -38.16 28.60
CA GLU A 139 -25.33 -37.61 27.26
C GLU A 139 -25.01 -36.10 27.23
N CYS A 140 -25.43 -35.34 28.23
CA CYS A 140 -25.04 -33.92 28.37
C CYS A 140 -23.52 -33.76 28.48
N LYS A 141 -22.84 -34.60 29.27
CA LYS A 141 -21.37 -34.59 29.39
C LYS A 141 -20.71 -34.90 28.04
N ARG A 142 -21.20 -35.92 27.31
CA ARG A 142 -20.69 -36.30 25.98
C ARG A 142 -20.86 -35.15 24.98
N ARG A 143 -22.05 -34.55 24.91
CA ARG A 143 -22.35 -33.40 24.03
C ARG A 143 -21.45 -32.21 24.38
N ALA A 144 -21.31 -31.88 25.66
CA ALA A 144 -20.42 -30.80 26.11
C ALA A 144 -18.95 -31.06 25.75
N ALA A 145 -18.46 -32.31 25.91
CA ALA A 145 -17.10 -32.68 25.55
C ALA A 145 -16.83 -32.48 24.04
N ILE A 146 -17.77 -32.86 23.17
CA ILE A 146 -17.66 -32.65 21.72
C ILE A 146 -17.52 -31.17 21.38
N VAL A 147 -18.35 -30.31 21.99
CA VAL A 147 -18.29 -28.85 21.79
C VAL A 147 -16.95 -28.28 22.28
N ILE A 148 -16.50 -28.65 23.48
CA ILE A 148 -15.20 -28.18 24.01
C ILE A 148 -14.05 -28.60 23.09
N GLN A 149 -14.08 -29.84 22.62
CA GLN A 149 -13.05 -30.38 21.73
C GLN A 149 -13.05 -29.69 20.36
N SER A 150 -14.21 -29.42 19.78
CA SER A 150 -14.31 -28.73 18.48
C SER A 150 -13.76 -27.29 18.59
N PHE A 151 -14.13 -26.56 19.64
CA PHE A 151 -13.60 -25.23 19.92
C PHE A 151 -12.09 -25.24 20.16
N TRP A 152 -11.56 -26.23 20.90
CA TRP A 152 -10.13 -26.37 21.12
C TRP A 152 -9.36 -26.64 19.84
N ARG A 153 -9.85 -27.54 18.98
CA ARG A 153 -9.26 -27.81 17.66
C ARG A 153 -9.21 -26.52 16.83
N GLY A 154 -10.31 -25.77 16.78
CA GLY A 154 -10.35 -24.48 16.07
C GLY A 154 -9.42 -23.42 16.67
N PHE A 155 -9.35 -23.31 18.00
CA PHE A 155 -8.42 -22.40 18.67
C PHE A 155 -6.96 -22.73 18.35
N ARG A 156 -6.60 -24.02 18.38
CA ARG A 156 -5.26 -24.50 18.08
C ARG A 156 -4.86 -24.15 16.65
N GLU A 157 -5.72 -24.39 15.66
CA GLU A 157 -5.41 -24.06 14.26
C GLU A 157 -5.32 -22.56 14.02
N ARG A 158 -6.22 -21.75 14.59
CA ARG A 158 -6.12 -20.28 14.51
C ARG A 158 -4.84 -19.76 15.14
N ARG A 159 -4.40 -20.34 16.26
CA ARG A 159 -3.14 -19.97 16.91
C ARG A 159 -1.94 -20.34 16.03
N ARG A 160 -1.94 -21.53 15.44
CA ARG A 160 -0.92 -21.97 14.47
C ARG A 160 -0.85 -21.00 13.29
N TYR A 161 -1.97 -20.74 12.63
CA TYR A 161 -2.04 -19.80 11.51
C TYR A 161 -1.52 -18.40 11.86
N LYS A 162 -1.96 -17.82 13.00
CA LYS A 162 -1.48 -16.51 13.46
C LYS A 162 0.01 -16.49 13.75
N ASN A 163 0.59 -17.60 14.21
CA ASN A 163 2.02 -17.71 14.42
C ASN A 163 2.75 -17.83 13.09
N THR A 164 2.31 -18.70 12.19
CA THR A 164 2.88 -18.86 10.84
C THR A 164 2.85 -17.54 10.06
N LEU A 165 1.72 -16.84 10.07
CA LEU A 165 1.58 -15.53 9.43
C LEU A 165 2.55 -14.50 10.03
N ARG A 166 2.67 -14.45 11.36
CA ARG A 166 3.64 -13.57 12.04
C ARG A 166 5.08 -13.92 11.67
N HIS A 167 5.42 -15.20 11.58
CA HIS A 167 6.74 -15.64 11.17
C HIS A 167 7.03 -15.28 9.71
N ALA A 168 6.07 -15.48 8.80
CA ALA A 168 6.20 -15.14 7.38
C ALA A 168 6.38 -13.62 7.19
N LEU A 169 5.59 -12.79 7.87
CA LEU A 169 5.74 -11.33 7.83
C LEU A 169 7.12 -10.90 8.35
N ARG A 170 7.55 -11.43 9.50
CA ARG A 170 8.90 -11.15 10.03
C ARG A 170 10.00 -11.57 9.07
N GLN A 171 9.88 -12.73 8.41
CA GLN A 171 10.85 -13.17 7.42
C GLN A 171 10.90 -12.22 6.22
N LYS A 172 9.75 -11.75 5.71
CA LYS A 172 9.69 -10.74 4.65
C LYS A 172 10.37 -9.43 5.08
N ASP A 173 10.08 -8.94 6.28
CA ASP A 173 10.71 -7.70 6.80
C ASP A 173 12.24 -7.83 6.88
N ILE A 174 12.74 -8.99 7.34
CA ILE A 174 14.17 -9.29 7.40
C ILE A 174 14.77 -9.34 5.99
N GLN A 175 14.11 -10.00 5.03
CA GLN A 175 14.56 -10.07 3.64
C GLN A 175 14.62 -8.68 3.00
N GLU A 176 13.60 -7.84 3.20
CA GLU A 176 13.60 -6.47 2.72
C GLU A 176 14.72 -5.63 3.35
N GLN A 177 14.95 -5.78 4.65
CA GLN A 177 16.00 -5.07 5.35
C GLN A 177 17.40 -5.51 4.87
N ALA A 178 17.59 -6.81 4.66
CA ALA A 178 18.81 -7.36 4.07
C ALA A 178 19.03 -6.82 2.65
N ALA A 179 17.99 -6.83 1.81
CA ALA A 179 18.03 -6.29 0.46
C ALA A 179 18.40 -4.79 0.45
N ARG A 180 17.76 -3.97 1.30
CA ARG A 180 18.10 -2.54 1.44
C ARG A 180 19.54 -2.34 1.89
N THR A 181 20.04 -3.18 2.80
CA THR A 181 21.42 -3.12 3.29
C THR A 181 22.40 -3.45 2.17
N LEU A 182 22.15 -4.52 1.40
CA LEU A 182 22.97 -4.92 0.25
C LEU A 182 22.94 -3.87 -0.86
N GLN A 183 21.76 -3.36 -1.22
CA GLN A 183 21.60 -2.28 -2.20
C GLN A 183 22.39 -1.03 -1.80
N ARG A 184 22.33 -0.62 -0.53
CA ARG A 184 23.12 0.52 -0.02
C ARG A 184 24.62 0.25 -0.07
N ALA A 185 25.06 -0.96 0.29
CA ALA A 185 26.46 -1.35 0.23
C ALA A 185 26.98 -1.32 -1.21
N VAL A 186 26.22 -1.87 -2.17
CA VAL A 186 26.54 -1.85 -3.59
C VAL A 186 26.59 -0.43 -4.13
N ARG A 187 25.60 0.42 -3.80
CA ARG A 187 25.62 1.84 -4.21
C ARG A 187 26.87 2.56 -3.69
N ARG A 188 27.21 2.40 -2.41
CA ARG A 188 28.43 2.97 -1.84
C ARG A 188 29.70 2.42 -2.49
N PHE A 189 29.72 1.14 -2.85
CA PHE A 189 30.83 0.54 -3.58
C PHE A 189 30.96 1.12 -4.99
N LEU A 190 29.85 1.29 -5.70
CA LEU A 190 29.82 1.92 -7.03
C LEU A 190 30.20 3.39 -6.97
N GLU A 191 29.74 4.15 -5.97
CA GLU A 191 30.15 5.53 -5.71
C GLU A 191 31.66 5.62 -5.43
N LYS A 192 32.23 4.69 -4.67
CA LYS A 192 33.70 4.59 -4.46
C LYS A 192 34.45 4.24 -5.74
N ARG A 193 33.82 3.52 -6.68
CA ARG A 193 34.40 3.20 -8.01
C ARG A 193 34.14 4.27 -9.07
N ALA A 194 33.15 5.14 -8.88
CA ALA A 194 32.82 6.23 -9.79
C ALA A 194 33.98 7.22 -10.01
N PRO A 195 34.78 7.64 -9.00
CA PRO A 195 35.95 8.50 -9.25
C PRO A 195 37.09 7.76 -9.98
N ALA A 196 37.07 6.42 -10.03
CA ALA A 196 38.01 5.62 -10.83
C ALA A 196 37.51 5.36 -12.27
N LYS A 197 36.24 5.65 -12.57
CA LYS A 197 35.66 5.57 -13.91
C LYS A 197 35.25 6.97 -14.38
N VAL A 198 36.19 7.67 -15.01
CA VAL A 198 35.89 8.75 -15.96
C VAL A 198 34.85 8.23 -16.98
N PRO A 199 33.85 9.02 -17.40
CA PRO A 199 32.75 8.51 -18.22
C PRO A 199 33.24 8.18 -19.63
N PHE A 200 33.67 6.94 -19.82
CA PHE A 200 33.68 6.31 -21.13
C PHE A 200 32.24 5.90 -21.44
N LEU A 201 31.59 6.64 -22.33
CA LEU A 201 30.48 6.15 -23.13
C LEU A 201 31.00 4.93 -23.90
N VAL A 202 30.82 3.72 -23.36
CA VAL A 202 31.14 2.47 -24.08
C VAL A 202 29.82 1.86 -24.57
N PRO A 203 29.64 1.69 -25.89
CA PRO A 203 28.57 0.92 -26.48
C PRO A 203 28.53 -0.51 -25.92
N LEU A 204 27.36 -1.12 -25.98
CA LEU A 204 27.10 -2.49 -25.54
C LEU A 204 28.25 -3.45 -25.90
N TRP A 205 28.56 -4.32 -24.94
CA TRP A 205 29.61 -5.34 -24.90
C TRP A 205 29.47 -6.45 -25.96
N ILE A 206 29.07 -6.12 -27.18
CA ILE A 206 28.89 -7.04 -28.29
C ILE A 206 29.79 -6.52 -29.42
N GLY A 207 30.96 -7.15 -29.55
CA GLY A 207 31.89 -6.91 -30.66
C GLY A 207 32.96 -5.84 -30.41
N GLN A 208 33.74 -5.95 -29.34
CA GLN A 208 35.04 -5.25 -29.29
C GLN A 208 36.04 -6.01 -30.17
N GLU A 209 36.51 -5.36 -31.24
CA GLU A 209 37.71 -5.74 -32.00
C GLU A 209 38.92 -5.73 -31.05
N GLY A 210 39.22 -6.86 -30.42
CA GLY A 210 40.31 -6.95 -29.44
C GLY A 210 40.13 -7.99 -28.35
N LEU A 211 38.93 -8.56 -28.17
CA LEU A 211 38.74 -9.78 -27.37
C LEU A 211 38.89 -11.03 -28.25
N THR A 212 40.04 -11.15 -28.91
CA THR A 212 40.52 -12.42 -29.47
C THR A 212 40.76 -13.43 -28.34
N ASP A 213 40.67 -14.73 -28.63
CA ASP A 213 40.88 -15.78 -27.61
C ASP A 213 42.25 -15.68 -26.93
N SER A 214 43.26 -15.20 -27.65
CA SER A 214 44.58 -14.88 -27.09
C SER A 214 44.50 -13.78 -26.02
N ARG A 215 43.79 -12.69 -26.30
CA ARG A 215 43.61 -11.58 -25.34
C ARG A 215 42.74 -11.99 -24.14
N ARG A 216 41.76 -12.89 -24.35
CA ARG A 216 41.01 -13.52 -23.26
C ARG A 216 41.93 -14.32 -22.35
N ALA A 217 42.82 -15.14 -22.91
CA ALA A 217 43.78 -15.93 -22.13
C ALA A 217 44.78 -15.03 -21.38
N GLU A 218 45.25 -13.94 -21.98
CA GLU A 218 46.11 -12.96 -21.31
C GLU A 218 45.42 -12.27 -20.13
N LEU A 219 44.17 -11.84 -20.31
CA LEU A 219 43.37 -11.23 -19.24
C LEU A 219 43.05 -12.23 -18.14
N GLN A 220 42.76 -13.48 -18.51
CA GLN A 220 42.59 -14.57 -17.57
C GLN A 220 43.87 -14.78 -16.75
N GLN A 221 45.03 -14.81 -17.40
CA GLN A 221 46.32 -14.87 -16.73
C GLN A 221 46.57 -13.68 -15.79
N GLN A 222 46.20 -12.46 -16.19
CA GLN A 222 46.33 -11.28 -15.33
C GLN A 222 45.44 -11.39 -14.09
N VAL A 223 44.22 -11.91 -14.23
CA VAL A 223 43.31 -12.16 -13.13
C VAL A 223 43.84 -13.27 -12.23
N ASP A 224 44.32 -14.37 -12.79
CA ASP A 224 44.90 -15.50 -12.04
C ASP A 224 46.17 -15.07 -11.27
N ASN A 225 47.03 -14.26 -11.90
CA ASN A 225 48.20 -13.66 -11.27
C ASN A 225 47.81 -12.69 -10.16
N TYR A 226 46.74 -11.91 -10.33
CA TYR A 226 46.26 -11.02 -9.27
C TYR A 226 45.67 -11.81 -8.09
N ILE A 227 44.92 -12.88 -8.35
CA ILE A 227 44.33 -13.77 -7.34
C ILE A 227 45.42 -14.53 -6.59
N SER A 228 46.49 -14.96 -7.28
CA SER A 228 47.61 -15.65 -6.63
C SER A 228 48.37 -14.73 -5.66
N VAL A 229 48.54 -13.46 -6.02
CA VAL A 229 49.14 -12.43 -5.15
C VAL A 229 48.19 -12.03 -4.01
N HIS A 230 46.88 -12.04 -4.23
CA HIS A 230 45.86 -11.63 -3.25
C HIS A 230 44.99 -12.80 -2.79
N ARG A 231 45.63 -13.82 -2.23
CA ARG A 231 44.93 -15.02 -1.77
C ARG A 231 43.96 -14.70 -0.64
N SER A 232 42.71 -15.08 -0.81
CA SER A 232 41.69 -14.93 0.23
C SER A 232 42.07 -15.77 1.46
N SER A 233 42.09 -15.15 2.64
CA SER A 233 42.38 -15.85 3.92
C SER A 233 41.18 -16.64 4.45
N ARG A 234 39.97 -16.41 3.91
CA ARG A 234 38.72 -16.92 4.49
C ARG A 234 38.13 -18.13 3.79
N VAL A 235 38.44 -18.31 2.51
CA VAL A 235 37.87 -19.37 1.67
C VAL A 235 38.97 -19.92 0.78
N SER A 236 39.11 -21.24 0.76
CA SER A 236 40.09 -21.91 -0.09
C SER A 236 39.71 -21.78 -1.57
N PRO A 237 40.66 -21.86 -2.51
CA PRO A 237 40.33 -21.79 -3.94
C PRO A 237 39.38 -22.93 -4.37
N GLU A 238 39.51 -24.10 -3.75
CA GLU A 238 38.67 -25.28 -4.01
C GLU A 238 37.24 -25.06 -3.52
N GLU A 239 37.07 -24.46 -2.34
CA GLU A 239 35.77 -24.06 -1.80
C GLU A 239 35.09 -22.97 -2.65
N CYS A 240 35.86 -22.04 -3.21
CA CYS A 240 35.33 -21.05 -4.14
C CYS A 240 34.80 -21.70 -5.43
N VAL A 241 35.51 -22.69 -5.96
CA VAL A 241 35.08 -23.42 -7.16
C VAL A 241 33.84 -24.25 -6.86
N SER A 242 33.79 -24.95 -5.72
CA SER A 242 32.62 -25.74 -5.33
C SER A 242 31.40 -24.85 -5.10
N LEU A 243 31.58 -23.70 -4.46
CA LEU A 243 30.50 -22.74 -4.21
C LEU A 243 30.01 -22.09 -5.52
N HIS A 244 30.92 -21.82 -6.47
CA HIS A 244 30.52 -21.36 -7.80
C HIS A 244 29.67 -22.41 -8.54
N GLN A 245 30.07 -23.68 -8.49
CA GLN A 245 29.31 -24.79 -9.09
C GLN A 245 27.94 -24.96 -8.43
N GLU A 246 27.88 -24.89 -7.10
CA GLU A 246 26.62 -24.97 -6.34
C GLU A 246 25.66 -23.83 -6.72
N VAL A 247 26.16 -22.61 -6.80
CA VAL A 247 25.35 -21.43 -7.21
C VAL A 247 24.87 -21.56 -8.65
N GLN A 248 25.70 -22.06 -9.57
CA GLN A 248 25.30 -22.32 -10.96
C GLN A 248 24.16 -23.35 -11.04
N LEU A 249 24.25 -24.43 -10.25
CA LEU A 249 23.18 -25.45 -10.18
C LEU A 249 21.88 -24.89 -9.58
N LEU A 250 21.97 -24.11 -8.50
CA LEU A 250 20.80 -23.44 -7.91
C LEU A 250 20.15 -22.45 -8.88
N LEU A 251 20.94 -21.70 -9.64
CA LEU A 251 20.45 -20.79 -10.66
C LEU A 251 19.71 -21.56 -11.77
N GLN A 252 20.29 -22.65 -12.26
CA GLN A 252 19.63 -23.51 -13.25
C GLN A 252 18.30 -24.07 -12.73
N ALA A 253 18.27 -24.52 -11.48
CA ALA A 253 17.05 -25.04 -10.85
C ALA A 253 15.96 -23.96 -10.71
N GLU A 254 16.31 -22.74 -10.29
CA GLU A 254 15.35 -21.63 -10.19
C GLU A 254 14.84 -21.18 -11.56
N LEU A 255 15.69 -21.14 -12.59
CA LEU A 255 15.29 -20.83 -13.96
C LEU A 255 14.28 -21.87 -14.50
N GLN A 256 14.55 -23.16 -14.27
CA GLN A 256 13.61 -24.24 -14.62
C GLN A 256 12.29 -24.16 -13.84
N ARG A 257 12.36 -23.76 -12.56
CA ARG A 257 11.16 -23.57 -11.74
C ARG A 257 10.31 -22.40 -12.23
N GLY A 258 10.94 -21.34 -12.72
CA GLY A 258 10.26 -20.22 -13.38
C GLY A 258 9.47 -20.63 -14.63
N ASP A 259 10.01 -21.54 -15.44
CA ASP A 259 9.29 -22.09 -16.59
C ASP A 259 8.07 -22.92 -16.19
N TYR A 260 8.21 -23.72 -15.14
CA TYR A 260 7.09 -24.49 -14.57
C TYR A 260 5.96 -23.57 -14.11
N TYR A 261 6.27 -22.52 -13.33
CA TYR A 261 5.25 -21.59 -12.84
C TYR A 261 4.55 -20.84 -13.98
N ARG A 262 5.29 -20.39 -15.00
CA ARG A 262 4.70 -19.75 -16.18
C ARG A 262 3.71 -20.67 -16.92
N ARG A 263 4.03 -21.96 -17.03
CA ARG A 263 3.12 -22.96 -17.64
C ARG A 263 1.87 -23.18 -16.79
N GLU A 264 2.01 -23.24 -15.47
CA GLU A 264 0.86 -23.41 -14.59
C GLU A 264 -0.04 -22.16 -14.60
N GLU A 265 0.54 -20.96 -14.63
CA GLU A 265 -0.21 -19.71 -14.81
C GLU A 265 -0.98 -19.69 -16.13
N GLN A 266 -0.34 -20.10 -17.24
CA GLN A 266 -1.01 -20.24 -18.53
C GLN A 266 -2.15 -21.28 -18.47
N ARG A 267 -1.94 -22.40 -17.78
CA ARG A 267 -2.97 -23.44 -17.60
C ARG A 267 -4.17 -22.91 -16.82
N VAL A 268 -3.93 -22.22 -15.71
CA VAL A 268 -4.98 -21.60 -14.89
C VAL A 268 -5.72 -20.53 -15.69
N ALA A 269 -5.01 -19.66 -16.41
CA ALA A 269 -5.62 -18.64 -17.26
C ALA A 269 -6.51 -19.25 -18.36
N ALA A 270 -6.07 -20.34 -19.00
CA ALA A 270 -6.87 -21.04 -19.99
C ALA A 270 -8.13 -21.66 -19.37
N VAL A 271 -8.02 -22.31 -18.20
CA VAL A 271 -9.18 -22.86 -17.49
C VAL A 271 -10.16 -21.76 -17.12
N LEU A 272 -9.68 -20.62 -16.59
CA LEU A 272 -10.52 -19.48 -16.24
C LEU A 272 -11.25 -18.92 -17.47
N ALA A 273 -10.55 -18.76 -18.60
CA ALA A 273 -11.16 -18.33 -19.86
C ALA A 273 -12.25 -19.31 -20.33
N CYS A 274 -11.98 -20.62 -20.30
CA CYS A 274 -12.98 -21.65 -20.63
C CYS A 274 -14.18 -21.61 -19.69
N THR A 275 -13.99 -21.41 -18.39
CA THR A 275 -15.13 -21.27 -17.47
C THR A 275 -15.95 -20.02 -17.74
N HIS A 276 -15.29 -18.92 -18.12
CA HIS A 276 -15.98 -17.68 -18.44
C HIS A 276 -16.86 -17.83 -19.68
N THR A 277 -16.34 -18.43 -20.75
CA THR A 277 -17.13 -18.68 -21.97
C THR A 277 -18.30 -19.63 -21.73
N GLN A 278 -18.12 -20.66 -20.87
CA GLN A 278 -19.22 -21.53 -20.46
C GLN A 278 -20.30 -20.78 -19.66
N LEU A 279 -19.91 -19.87 -18.78
CA LEU A 279 -20.86 -19.04 -18.02
C LEU A 279 -21.62 -18.06 -18.92
N GLU A 280 -20.95 -17.46 -19.91
CA GLU A 280 -21.60 -16.61 -20.90
C GLU A 280 -22.63 -17.39 -21.73
N LEU A 281 -22.26 -18.60 -22.19
CA LEU A 281 -23.19 -19.50 -22.89
C LEU A 281 -24.43 -19.81 -22.03
N LEU A 282 -24.25 -20.07 -20.73
CA LEU A 282 -25.36 -20.34 -19.80
C LEU A 282 -26.20 -19.10 -19.51
N ARG A 283 -25.58 -17.92 -19.42
CA ARG A 283 -26.29 -16.64 -19.20
C ARG A 283 -27.17 -16.31 -20.39
N ASP A 284 -26.69 -16.57 -21.59
CA ASP A 284 -27.36 -16.23 -22.85
C ASP A 284 -28.20 -17.41 -23.37
N ALA A 285 -28.55 -18.36 -22.49
CA ALA A 285 -29.29 -19.57 -22.85
C ALA A 285 -30.74 -19.26 -23.26
N PRO A 286 -31.18 -19.70 -24.46
CA PRO A 286 -32.55 -19.48 -24.91
C PRO A 286 -33.56 -20.29 -24.09
N PRO A 287 -34.81 -19.81 -23.96
CA PRO A 287 -35.86 -20.55 -23.28
C PRO A 287 -36.18 -21.86 -24.01
N LEU A 288 -36.52 -22.91 -23.25
CA LEU A 288 -36.75 -24.28 -23.74
C LEU A 288 -37.76 -24.40 -24.90
N SER A 289 -38.62 -23.41 -25.09
CA SER A 289 -39.60 -23.34 -26.17
C SER A 289 -39.01 -22.98 -27.55
N VAL A 290 -37.80 -22.41 -27.61
CA VAL A 290 -37.18 -21.87 -28.84
C VAL A 290 -35.88 -22.61 -29.21
N VAL A 291 -35.45 -23.56 -28.39
CA VAL A 291 -34.14 -24.23 -28.54
C VAL A 291 -34.10 -25.08 -29.82
N THR A 292 -33.11 -24.82 -30.67
CA THR A 292 -32.79 -25.67 -31.84
C THR A 292 -31.77 -26.74 -31.45
N GLU A 293 -31.76 -27.90 -32.11
CA GLU A 293 -30.83 -29.00 -31.84
C GLU A 293 -29.34 -28.58 -31.91
N MET A 294 -29.01 -27.67 -32.83
CA MET A 294 -27.67 -27.07 -32.94
C MET A 294 -27.27 -26.24 -31.71
N GLN A 295 -28.23 -25.57 -31.07
CA GLN A 295 -28.01 -24.82 -29.85
C GLN A 295 -27.93 -25.75 -28.64
N ALA A 296 -28.66 -26.87 -28.63
CA ALA A 296 -28.53 -27.88 -27.56
C ALA A 296 -27.14 -28.53 -27.57
N ASN A 297 -26.58 -28.77 -28.77
CA ASN A 297 -25.25 -29.37 -28.92
C ASN A 297 -24.11 -28.46 -28.46
N SER A 298 -24.27 -27.12 -28.44
CA SER A 298 -23.24 -26.20 -27.95
C SER A 298 -23.06 -26.23 -26.43
N PHE A 299 -24.06 -26.72 -25.67
CA PHE A 299 -23.98 -26.90 -24.21
C PHE A 299 -23.33 -28.23 -23.80
N LEU A 300 -23.02 -29.11 -24.76
CA LEU A 300 -22.37 -30.37 -24.47
C LEU A 300 -20.86 -30.19 -24.32
N SER A 301 -20.29 -30.87 -23.32
CA SER A 301 -18.83 -30.95 -23.16
C SER A 301 -18.19 -31.65 -24.37
N PRO A 302 -17.09 -31.13 -24.95
CA PRO A 302 -16.34 -31.82 -26.01
C PRO A 302 -15.78 -33.19 -25.58
N SER A 303 -15.56 -33.39 -24.28
CA SER A 303 -15.15 -34.67 -23.72
C SER A 303 -16.34 -35.62 -23.57
N ALA A 304 -16.31 -36.73 -24.30
CA ALA A 304 -17.36 -37.74 -24.31
C ALA A 304 -17.60 -38.40 -22.95
N SER A 305 -16.54 -38.63 -22.15
CA SER A 305 -16.65 -39.23 -20.81
C SER A 305 -17.35 -38.30 -19.82
N ILE A 306 -17.04 -37.00 -19.89
CA ILE A 306 -17.70 -35.97 -19.07
C ILE A 306 -19.17 -35.83 -19.48
N ALA A 307 -19.45 -35.81 -20.79
CA ALA A 307 -20.81 -35.73 -21.30
C ALA A 307 -21.66 -36.96 -20.96
N ALA A 308 -21.07 -38.17 -20.95
CA ALA A 308 -21.75 -39.39 -20.51
C ALA A 308 -22.06 -39.33 -19.01
N ARG A 309 -21.07 -38.98 -18.18
CA ARG A 309 -21.27 -38.84 -16.73
C ARG A 309 -22.32 -37.80 -16.37
N ALA A 310 -22.36 -36.67 -17.08
CA ALA A 310 -23.37 -35.64 -16.89
C ALA A 310 -24.78 -36.15 -17.24
N ARG A 311 -24.93 -36.91 -18.32
CA ARG A 311 -26.18 -37.58 -18.69
C ARG A 311 -26.62 -38.58 -17.63
N ASP A 312 -25.72 -39.42 -17.16
CA ASP A 312 -26.03 -40.42 -16.12
C ASP A 312 -26.45 -39.76 -14.80
N ALA A 313 -25.76 -38.68 -14.40
CA ALA A 313 -26.12 -37.90 -13.21
C ALA A 313 -27.50 -37.23 -13.36
N HIS A 314 -27.79 -36.65 -14.53
CA HIS A 314 -29.11 -36.07 -14.80
C HIS A 314 -30.21 -37.14 -14.78
N ASN A 315 -29.98 -38.28 -15.42
CA ASN A 315 -30.89 -39.41 -15.39
C ASN A 315 -31.11 -39.91 -13.96
N ALA A 316 -30.07 -40.00 -13.13
CA ALA A 316 -30.18 -40.35 -11.73
C ALA A 316 -31.07 -39.36 -10.95
N VAL A 317 -30.89 -38.06 -11.16
CA VAL A 317 -31.75 -37.02 -10.55
C VAL A 317 -33.20 -37.14 -11.00
N LEU A 318 -33.45 -37.42 -12.28
CA LEU A 318 -34.82 -37.64 -12.80
C LEU A 318 -35.45 -38.93 -12.27
N GLN A 319 -34.67 -39.97 -12.01
CA GLN A 319 -35.18 -41.19 -11.38
C GLN A 319 -35.46 -40.94 -9.90
N ALA A 320 -34.58 -40.22 -9.21
CA ALA A 320 -34.74 -39.86 -7.81
C ALA A 320 -35.99 -39.00 -7.57
N SER A 321 -36.31 -38.05 -8.46
CA SER A 321 -37.52 -37.22 -8.35
C SER A 321 -38.83 -37.98 -8.56
N ARG A 322 -38.78 -39.19 -9.16
CA ARG A 322 -39.93 -40.10 -9.31
C ARG A 322 -40.11 -41.01 -8.10
N LEU A 323 -39.12 -41.08 -7.21
CA LEU A 323 -39.20 -41.90 -6.01
C LEU A 323 -39.93 -41.15 -4.88
N PRO A 324 -40.69 -41.86 -4.04
CA PRO A 324 -41.29 -41.28 -2.84
C PRO A 324 -40.25 -40.64 -1.91
N TRP A 325 -40.60 -39.52 -1.27
CA TRP A 325 -39.71 -38.71 -0.43
C TRP A 325 -38.93 -39.49 0.65
N TRP A 326 -39.48 -40.61 1.15
CA TRP A 326 -38.85 -41.45 2.18
C TRP A 326 -37.69 -42.30 1.65
N ARG A 327 -37.60 -42.57 0.34
CA ARG A 327 -36.43 -43.23 -0.28
C ARG A 327 -35.28 -42.26 -0.57
N MET A 328 -35.55 -40.96 -0.58
CA MET A 328 -34.54 -39.90 -0.76
C MET A 328 -33.71 -39.62 0.50
N LEU A 329 -34.15 -40.11 1.68
CA LEU A 329 -33.47 -39.88 2.96
C LEU A 329 -32.21 -40.74 3.15
N GLY A 330 -32.17 -41.94 2.58
CA GLY A 330 -31.05 -42.89 2.77
C GLY A 330 -29.74 -42.49 2.09
N GLU A 331 -29.79 -41.67 1.03
CA GLU A 331 -28.59 -41.20 0.34
C GLU A 331 -27.99 -39.93 0.96
N LEU A 332 -28.78 -39.15 1.72
CA LEU A 332 -28.29 -37.96 2.43
C LEU A 332 -27.37 -38.29 3.63
N ASP A 333 -27.51 -39.49 4.19
CA ASP A 333 -26.76 -39.91 5.39
C ASP A 333 -25.39 -40.53 5.08
N ALA A 334 -25.13 -40.93 3.83
CA ALA A 334 -23.92 -41.65 3.45
C ALA A 334 -22.74 -40.76 3.04
N GLY A 335 -22.94 -39.45 2.83
CA GLY A 335 -21.87 -38.58 2.40
C GLY A 335 -22.23 -37.10 2.51
N VAL A 336 -21.71 -36.45 3.56
CA VAL A 336 -21.68 -34.98 3.72
C VAL A 336 -23.02 -34.37 4.12
N GLY A 337 -23.28 -34.20 5.43
CA GLY A 337 -24.33 -33.27 5.85
C GLY A 337 -24.72 -33.24 7.33
N SER A 338 -24.64 -34.36 8.06
CA SER A 338 -25.20 -34.43 9.42
C SER A 338 -24.36 -33.74 10.53
N GLY A 339 -23.32 -33.00 10.16
CA GLY A 339 -22.51 -32.22 11.09
C GLY A 339 -23.09 -30.82 11.35
N HIS A 340 -23.58 -30.14 10.31
CA HIS A 340 -23.86 -28.70 10.42
C HIS A 340 -25.21 -28.42 11.10
N ALA A 341 -26.27 -29.15 10.74
CA ALA A 341 -27.58 -28.99 11.37
C ALA A 341 -27.58 -29.38 12.85
N HIS A 342 -26.94 -30.51 13.20
CA HIS A 342 -26.81 -30.95 14.58
C HIS A 342 -25.94 -30.02 15.44
N LEU A 343 -24.85 -29.49 14.88
CA LEU A 343 -24.06 -28.46 15.55
C LEU A 343 -24.81 -27.14 15.68
N GLN A 344 -25.65 -26.77 14.71
CA GLN A 344 -26.44 -25.55 14.73
C GLN A 344 -27.58 -25.61 15.76
N GLU A 345 -28.20 -26.78 15.94
CA GLU A 345 -29.16 -27.03 17.02
C GLU A 345 -28.47 -27.00 18.40
N LEU A 346 -27.31 -27.65 18.53
CA LEU A 346 -26.51 -27.61 19.76
C LEU A 346 -25.96 -26.21 20.06
N GLU A 347 -25.61 -25.42 19.04
CA GLU A 347 -25.21 -24.01 19.19
C GLU A 347 -26.41 -23.10 19.51
N ALA A 348 -27.61 -23.40 19.01
CA ALA A 348 -28.82 -22.68 19.40
C ALA A 348 -29.18 -22.92 20.87
N GLU A 349 -28.97 -24.16 21.36
CA GLU A 349 -29.25 -24.53 22.75
C GLU A 349 -28.13 -24.13 23.75
N LEU A 350 -26.86 -24.31 23.36
CA LEU A 350 -25.68 -24.14 24.23
C LEU A 350 -24.81 -22.93 23.85
N GLY A 351 -24.91 -22.42 22.63
CA GLY A 351 -24.07 -21.32 22.12
C GLY A 351 -24.36 -19.97 22.79
N GLY A 352 -25.55 -19.78 23.36
CA GLY A 352 -25.87 -18.65 24.25
C GLY A 352 -25.10 -18.68 25.58
N LEU A 353 -24.56 -19.83 25.98
CA LEU A 353 -23.78 -20.04 27.20
C LEU A 353 -22.26 -19.85 26.97
N PHE A 354 -21.82 -19.91 25.71
CA PHE A 354 -20.40 -19.87 25.36
C PHE A 354 -19.82 -18.44 25.41
N ILE A 355 -18.66 -18.30 26.07
CA ILE A 355 -18.01 -17.01 26.37
C ILE A 355 -17.39 -16.36 25.11
N GLY A 356 -17.13 -17.13 24.05
CA GLY A 356 -16.51 -16.65 22.81
C GLY A 356 -17.47 -16.07 21.76
N GLY A 357 -18.79 -16.19 21.95
CA GLY A 357 -19.79 -15.86 20.93
C GLY A 357 -19.80 -16.85 19.74
N PRO A 358 -20.92 -16.95 19.00
CA PRO A 358 -20.89 -17.65 17.72
C PRO A 358 -19.90 -16.93 16.82
N ALA A 359 -19.08 -17.69 16.09
CA ALA A 359 -18.36 -17.14 14.96
C ALA A 359 -19.42 -16.74 13.93
N LYS A 360 -19.96 -15.52 14.05
CA LYS A 360 -20.70 -14.93 12.96
C LYS A 360 -19.72 -14.88 11.81
N ASP A 361 -20.03 -15.66 10.77
CA ASP A 361 -19.46 -15.46 9.46
C ASP A 361 -19.46 -13.96 9.20
N SER A 362 -18.26 -13.44 8.97
CA SER A 362 -18.07 -12.09 8.47
C SER A 362 -18.80 -12.01 7.15
N LYS A 363 -20.08 -11.64 7.18
CA LYS A 363 -20.74 -11.01 6.04
C LYS A 363 -19.86 -9.83 5.71
N LEU A 364 -19.07 -10.01 4.66
CA LEU A 364 -18.37 -8.95 3.97
C LEU A 364 -19.39 -7.83 3.78
N SER A 365 -19.02 -6.66 4.27
CA SER A 365 -19.63 -5.40 3.94
C SER A 365 -19.85 -5.33 2.43
N GLU A 366 -21.10 -5.41 2.00
CA GLU A 366 -21.53 -4.74 0.79
C GLU A 366 -21.35 -3.24 1.08
N VAL A 367 -20.26 -2.73 0.53
CA VAL A 367 -20.03 -1.31 0.30
C VAL A 367 -20.77 -0.97 -0.98
N GLU A 368 -21.44 0.17 -0.95
CA GLU A 368 -22.12 0.87 -2.06
C GLU A 368 -21.42 0.77 -3.42
#